data_AF-C7P378-F1
#
_entry.id   AF-C7P378-F1
#
_cell.length_a   1.000
_cell.length_b   1.000
_cell.length_c   1.000
_cell.angle_alpha   90.00
_cell.angle_beta   90.00
_cell.angle_gamma   90.00
#
_symmetry.space_group_name_H-M   'P 1'
#
loop_
_entity.id
_entity.type
_entity.pdbx_description
1 polymer ?
#
loop_
_entity_poly.entity_id
_entity_poly.type
_entity_poly.pdbx_seq_one_letter_code
_entity_poly.pdbx_strand_id
1 'polypeptide(L)'
;MRWLIVGCVAAVILIVSVLRPGSASRITGPLGVFGIDKYLHVLAYGGLATVLAYALAEWEPRRAGVAVFVLAVAFGFVVELVQLPLAYRQFSRLDLLANAVGASVIAASWGVVAARLRFERITAEATGFPSDGDP
;
A
#
# COMPACT_ATOMS: atom_id res chain seq x y z
N MET A 1 -12.13 -4.94 8.60
CA MET A 1 -11.32 -5.72 7.65
C MET A 1 -10.38 -4.87 6.80
N ARG A 2 -10.85 -3.84 6.06
CA ARG A 2 -10.01 -3.04 5.13
C ARG A 2 -8.69 -2.54 5.73
N TRP A 3 -8.75 -1.93 6.91
CA TRP A 3 -7.56 -1.41 7.61
C TRP A 3 -6.61 -2.50 8.15
N LEU A 4 -7.11 -3.71 8.42
CA LEU A 4 -6.23 -4.83 8.78
C LEU A 4 -5.36 -5.23 7.60
N ILE A 5 -5.92 -5.26 6.39
CA ILE A 5 -5.16 -5.53 5.16
C ILE A 5 -4.08 -4.46 4.96
N VAL A 6 -4.42 -3.18 5.13
CA VAL A 6 -3.44 -2.08 5.07
C VAL A 6 -2.31 -2.30 6.08
N GLY A 7 -2.66 -2.61 7.34
CA GLY A 7 -1.68 -2.90 8.39
C GLY A 7 -0.78 -4.08 8.05
N CYS A 8 -1.35 -5.18 7.54
CA CYS A 8 -0.58 -6.36 7.11
C CYS A 8 0.39 -6.04 5.97
N VAL A 9 -0.07 -5.35 4.93
CA VAL A 9 0.80 -4.95 3.79
C VAL A 9 1.91 -4.03 4.26
N ALA A 10 1.59 -3.01 5.06
CA ALA A 10 2.57 -2.09 5.63
C ALA A 10 3.60 -2.83 6.50
N ALA A 11 3.16 -3.77 7.35
CA ALA A 11 4.04 -4.57 8.18
C ALA A 11 5.00 -5.44 7.35
N VAL A 12 4.49 -6.11 6.30
CA VAL A 12 5.32 -6.91 5.38
C VAL A 12 6.37 -6.03 4.70
N ILE A 13 5.98 -4.85 4.19
CA ILE A 13 6.92 -3.91 3.56
C ILE A 13 8.00 -3.48 4.55
N LEU A 14 7.63 -3.11 5.79
CA LEU A 14 8.56 -2.68 6.81
C LEU A 14 9.55 -3.80 7.18
N ILE A 15 9.04 -5.01 7.44
CA ILE A 15 9.87 -6.18 7.79
C ILE A 15 10.89 -6.44 6.67
N VAL A 16 10.42 -6.57 5.42
CA VAL A 16 11.30 -6.82 4.27
C VAL A 16 12.31 -5.69 4.06
N SER A 17 11.92 -4.45 4.30
CA SER A 17 12.81 -3.28 4.15
C SER A 17 13.91 -3.24 5.21
N VAL A 18 13.65 -3.69 6.43
CA VAL A 18 14.66 -3.69 7.51
C VAL A 18 15.63 -4.86 7.40
N LEU A 19 15.20 -6.00 6.83
CA LEU A 19 16.08 -7.16 6.65
C LEU A 19 17.31 -6.83 5.80
N ARG A 20 18.40 -7.58 6.01
CA ARG A 20 19.63 -7.42 5.24
C ARG A 20 19.37 -7.74 3.75
N PRO A 21 19.79 -6.88 2.81
CA PRO A 21 19.67 -7.18 1.39
C PRO A 21 20.39 -8.49 1.03
N GLY A 22 19.68 -9.42 0.40
CA GLY A 22 20.28 -10.62 -0.19
C GLY A 22 21.02 -10.32 -1.49
N SER A 23 21.60 -11.35 -2.12
CA SER A 23 22.29 -11.25 -3.40
C SER A 23 21.40 -10.75 -4.56
N ALA A 24 20.08 -10.85 -4.42
CA ALA A 24 19.10 -10.38 -5.40
C ALA A 24 19.22 -8.87 -5.70
N SER A 25 19.74 -8.05 -4.77
CA SER A 25 19.96 -6.62 -5.02
C SER A 25 21.00 -6.33 -6.11
N ARG A 26 21.79 -7.33 -6.53
CA ARG A 26 22.75 -7.22 -7.64
C ARG A 26 22.16 -7.57 -9.01
N ILE A 27 20.89 -7.98 -9.06
CA ILE A 27 20.21 -8.34 -10.30
C ILE A 27 19.68 -7.06 -10.94
N THR A 28 20.05 -6.80 -12.19
CA THR A 28 19.46 -5.72 -12.98
C THR A 28 18.00 -6.03 -13.28
N GLY A 29 17.14 -5.03 -13.13
CA GLY A 29 15.71 -5.18 -13.37
C GLY A 29 15.37 -5.35 -14.86
N PRO A 30 14.09 -5.63 -15.17
CA PRO A 30 13.65 -6.09 -16.48
C PRO A 30 13.88 -5.10 -17.62
N LEU A 31 13.98 -3.79 -17.34
CA LEU A 31 14.26 -2.78 -18.37
C LEU A 31 15.75 -2.46 -18.52
N GLY A 32 16.64 -3.09 -17.74
CA GLY A 32 18.07 -2.87 -17.81
C GLY A 32 18.57 -1.54 -17.21
N VAL A 33 17.67 -0.66 -16.73
CA VAL A 33 18.03 0.70 -16.30
C VAL A 33 18.38 0.79 -14.82
N PHE A 34 17.62 0.10 -13.97
CA PHE A 34 17.78 0.11 -12.51
C PHE A 34 17.93 -1.32 -11.97
N GLY A 35 18.44 -1.45 -10.73
CA GLY A 35 18.42 -2.72 -10.01
C GLY A 35 16.98 -3.19 -9.75
N ILE A 36 16.80 -4.51 -9.57
CA ILE A 36 15.49 -5.12 -9.34
C ILE A 36 14.80 -4.55 -8.09
N ASP A 37 15.56 -4.07 -7.12
CA ASP A 37 15.08 -3.41 -5.90
C ASP A 37 14.14 -2.25 -6.23
N LYS A 38 14.46 -1.41 -7.22
CA LYS A 38 13.60 -0.26 -7.59
C LYS A 38 12.24 -0.70 -8.12
N TYR A 39 12.18 -1.80 -8.86
CA TYR A 39 10.93 -2.38 -9.35
C TYR A 39 10.10 -2.96 -8.23
N LEU A 40 10.75 -3.62 -7.26
CA LEU A 40 10.09 -4.12 -6.05
C LEU A 40 9.53 -2.97 -5.20
N HIS A 41 10.22 -1.84 -5.11
CA HIS A 41 9.73 -0.63 -4.47
C HIS A 41 8.48 -0.07 -5.17
N VAL A 42 8.52 0.09 -6.51
CA VAL A 42 7.33 0.50 -7.28
C VAL A 42 6.15 -0.43 -7.03
N LEU A 43 6.38 -1.75 -7.07
CA LEU A 43 5.33 -2.76 -6.88
C LEU A 43 4.78 -2.74 -5.45
N ALA A 44 5.65 -2.70 -4.44
CA ALA A 44 5.26 -2.70 -3.04
C ALA A 44 4.41 -1.47 -2.69
N TYR A 45 4.81 -0.29 -3.15
CA TYR A 45 4.09 0.95 -2.85
C TYR A 45 2.86 1.15 -3.74
N GLY A 46 2.84 0.60 -4.96
CA GLY A 46 1.61 0.44 -5.73
C GLY A 46 0.62 -0.49 -5.02
N GLY A 47 1.09 -1.60 -4.46
CA GLY A 47 0.27 -2.51 -3.65
C GLY A 47 -0.29 -1.83 -2.39
N LEU A 48 0.56 -1.13 -1.63
CA LEU A 48 0.15 -0.35 -0.46
C LEU A 48 -0.88 0.73 -0.84
N ALA A 49 -0.61 1.48 -1.91
CA ALA A 49 -1.54 2.49 -2.42
C ALA A 49 -2.89 1.89 -2.82
N THR A 50 -2.89 0.68 -3.39
CA THR A 50 -4.12 -0.02 -3.79
C THR A 50 -4.97 -0.37 -2.58
N VAL A 51 -4.38 -0.95 -1.53
CA VAL A 51 -5.13 -1.30 -0.32
C VAL A 51 -5.57 -0.06 0.47
N LEU A 52 -4.79 1.02 0.45
CA LEU A 52 -5.20 2.33 0.99
C LEU A 52 -6.38 2.91 0.21
N ALA A 53 -6.34 2.86 -1.11
CA ALA A 53 -7.41 3.37 -1.96
C ALA A 53 -8.71 2.60 -1.69
N TYR A 54 -8.62 1.27 -1.57
CA TYR A 54 -9.74 0.45 -1.15
C TYR A 54 -10.26 0.80 0.26
N ALA A 55 -9.37 1.03 1.23
CA ALA A 55 -9.76 1.47 2.57
C ALA A 55 -10.49 2.82 2.57
N LEU A 56 -10.12 3.71 1.65
CA LEU A 56 -10.67 5.05 1.48
C LEU A 56 -11.76 5.12 0.38
N ALA A 57 -12.32 3.98 -0.03
CA ALA A 57 -13.25 3.94 -1.17
C ALA A 57 -14.56 4.71 -0.97
N GLU A 58 -14.92 5.02 0.27
CA GLU A 58 -16.11 5.83 0.61
C GLU A 58 -15.84 7.34 0.53
N TRP A 59 -14.59 7.75 0.35
CA TRP A 59 -14.24 9.16 0.19
C TRP A 59 -14.47 9.63 -1.24
N GLU A 60 -14.60 10.94 -1.41
CA GLU A 60 -14.58 11.57 -2.73
C GLU A 60 -13.29 11.17 -3.48
N PRO A 61 -13.35 10.69 -4.74
CA PRO A 61 -12.22 10.01 -5.37
C PRO A 61 -10.95 10.85 -5.48
N ARG A 62 -11.04 12.16 -5.71
CA ARG A 62 -9.87 13.02 -5.79
C ARG A 62 -9.20 13.17 -4.43
N ARG A 63 -9.97 13.41 -3.36
CA ARG A 63 -9.49 13.44 -1.97
C ARG A 63 -8.87 12.10 -1.57
N ALA A 64 -9.51 11.00 -1.93
CA ALA A 64 -8.98 9.65 -1.69
C ALA A 64 -7.63 9.46 -2.39
N GLY A 65 -7.52 9.80 -3.68
CA GLY A 65 -6.27 9.69 -4.43
C GLY A 65 -5.12 10.51 -3.82
N VAL A 66 -5.39 11.76 -3.41
CA VAL A 66 -4.39 12.60 -2.71
C VAL A 66 -3.97 11.96 -1.39
N ALA A 67 -4.92 11.52 -0.57
CA ALA A 67 -4.62 10.87 0.71
C ALA A 67 -3.80 9.59 0.53
N VAL A 68 -4.16 8.75 -0.45
CA VAL A 68 -3.43 7.52 -0.81
C VAL A 68 -1.98 7.84 -1.16
N PHE A 69 -1.74 8.82 -2.03
CA PHE A 69 -0.40 9.22 -2.43
C PHE A 69 0.42 9.70 -1.23
N VAL A 70 -0.14 10.63 -0.44
CA VAL A 70 0.54 11.21 0.72
C VAL A 70 0.88 10.14 1.75
N LEU A 71 -0.07 9.26 2.09
CA LEU A 71 0.14 8.22 3.09
C LEU A 71 1.19 7.19 2.63
N ALA A 72 1.13 6.76 1.37
CA ALA A 72 2.10 5.79 0.84
C ALA A 72 3.52 6.37 0.80
N VAL A 73 3.68 7.62 0.33
CA VAL A 73 4.99 8.29 0.29
C VAL A 73 5.52 8.58 1.70
N ALA A 74 4.66 9.05 2.60
CA ALA A 74 5.04 9.29 3.99
C ALA A 74 5.49 8.00 4.69
N PHE A 75 4.78 6.89 4.46
CA PHE A 75 5.18 5.58 4.98
C PHE A 75 6.58 5.18 4.47
N GLY A 76 6.86 5.38 3.18
CA GLY A 76 8.18 5.07 2.63
C GLY A 76 9.29 5.96 3.15
N PHE A 77 9.01 7.24 3.36
CA PHE A 77 9.93 8.13 4.04
C PHE A 77 10.22 7.67 5.48
N VAL A 78 9.20 7.23 6.23
CA VAL A 78 9.40 6.66 7.58
C VAL A 78 10.25 5.40 7.53
N VAL A 79 10.04 4.51 6.56
CA VAL A 79 10.88 3.30 6.38
C VAL A 79 12.35 3.67 6.15
N GLU A 80 12.64 4.66 5.30
CA GLU A 80 14.00 5.17 5.08
C GLU A 80 14.62 5.71 6.37
N LEU A 81 13.84 6.45 7.17
CA LEU A 81 14.30 6.95 8.48
C LEU A 81 14.61 5.80 9.46
N VAL A 82 13.80 4.75 9.47
CA VAL A 82 14.04 3.53 10.27
C VAL A 82 15.30 2.80 9.81
N GLN A 83 15.65 2.89 8.53
CA GLN A 83 16.85 2.27 7.97
C GLN A 83 18.14 3.07 8.23
N LEU A 84 18.07 4.39 8.47
CA LEU A 84 19.23 5.25 8.76
C LEU A 84 20.24 4.67 9.79
N PRO A 85 19.81 4.12 10.95
CA PRO A 85 20.75 3.57 11.93
C PRO A 85 21.32 2.18 11.56
N LEU A 86 20.84 1.53 10.49
CA LEU A 86 21.28 0.18 10.12
C LEU A 86 22.54 0.25 9.26
N ALA A 87 23.66 -0.24 9.77
CA ALA A 87 24.98 -0.18 9.09
C ALA A 87 25.04 -0.83 7.68
N TYR A 88 24.05 -1.66 7.33
CA TYR A 88 23.93 -2.35 6.04
C TYR A 88 22.81 -1.78 5.15
N ARG A 89 22.19 -0.67 5.53
CA ARG A 89 21.25 0.10 4.71
C ARG A 89 21.76 1.54 4.55
N GLN A 90 21.34 2.18 3.47
CA GLN A 90 21.67 3.57 3.18
C GLN A 90 20.40 4.29 2.76
N PHE A 91 20.26 5.54 3.19
CA PHE A 91 19.17 6.39 2.73
C PHE A 91 19.26 6.61 1.22
N SER A 92 18.16 6.34 0.53
CA SER A 92 18.13 6.28 -0.92
C SER A 92 17.01 7.15 -1.50
N ARG A 93 17.39 8.26 -2.12
CA ARG A 93 16.44 9.14 -2.82
C ARG A 93 15.74 8.43 -3.98
N LEU A 94 16.41 7.45 -4.59
CA LEU A 94 15.84 6.67 -5.68
C LEU A 94 14.77 5.69 -5.19
N ASP A 95 14.87 5.18 -3.96
CA ASP A 95 13.81 4.36 -3.37
C ASP A 95 12.59 5.21 -3.04
N LEU A 96 12.78 6.40 -2.48
CA LEU A 96 11.69 7.34 -2.26
C LEU A 96 10.98 7.71 -3.59
N LEU A 97 11.73 7.91 -4.67
CA LEU A 97 11.17 8.17 -5.99
C LEU A 97 10.41 6.95 -6.54
N ALA A 98 10.97 5.74 -6.43
CA ALA A 98 10.30 4.51 -6.85
C ALA A 98 8.98 4.29 -6.10
N ASN A 99 8.97 4.54 -4.79
CA ASN A 99 7.77 4.49 -3.95
C ASN A 99 6.70 5.47 -4.47
N ALA A 100 7.11 6.71 -4.73
CA ALA A 100 6.22 7.76 -5.25
C ALA A 100 5.67 7.43 -6.64
N VAL A 101 6.45 6.81 -7.53
CA VAL A 101 5.97 6.34 -8.83
C VAL A 101 4.88 5.29 -8.67
N GLY A 102 5.11 4.25 -7.86
CA GLY A 102 4.11 3.21 -7.61
C GLY A 102 2.81 3.77 -7.02
N ALA A 103 2.92 4.66 -6.03
CA ALA A 103 1.78 5.31 -5.41
C ALA A 103 1.02 6.24 -6.38
N SER A 104 1.74 6.98 -7.23
CA SER A 104 1.15 7.94 -8.18
C SER A 104 0.26 7.25 -9.21
N VAL A 105 0.69 6.09 -9.73
CA VAL A 105 -0.08 5.32 -10.72
C VAL A 105 -1.46 4.96 -10.15
N ILE A 106 -1.50 4.49 -8.91
CA ILE A 106 -2.76 4.12 -8.25
C ILE A 106 -3.58 5.36 -7.88
N ALA A 107 -2.97 6.37 -7.28
CA ALA A 107 -3.66 7.61 -6.90
C ALA A 107 -4.32 8.30 -8.10
N ALA A 108 -3.62 8.37 -9.24
CA ALA A 108 -4.12 9.00 -10.46
C ALA A 108 -5.23 8.16 -11.14
N SER A 109 -5.12 6.83 -11.12
CA SER A 109 -6.11 5.94 -11.73
C SER A 109 -7.35 5.71 -10.85
N TRP A 110 -7.29 6.04 -9.55
CA TRP A 110 -8.35 5.75 -8.59
C TRP A 110 -9.71 6.31 -9.00
N GLY A 111 -9.78 7.55 -9.50
CA GLY A 111 -11.05 8.15 -9.92
C GLY A 111 -11.79 7.35 -10.98
N VAL A 112 -11.04 6.80 -11.96
CA VAL A 112 -11.61 5.96 -13.02
C VAL A 112 -12.02 4.60 -12.46
N VAL A 113 -11.18 3.99 -11.61
CA VAL A 113 -11.46 2.67 -11.02
C VAL A 113 -12.66 2.73 -10.07
N ALA A 114 -12.69 3.70 -9.16
CA ALA A 114 -13.78 3.88 -8.20
C ALA A 114 -15.13 4.11 -8.89
N ALA A 115 -15.15 4.82 -10.02
CA ALA A 115 -16.37 5.02 -10.80
C ALA A 115 -16.92 3.72 -11.43
N ARG A 116 -16.08 2.69 -11.60
CA ARG A 116 -16.46 1.39 -12.17
C ARG A 116 -16.81 0.34 -11.11
N LEU A 117 -16.44 0.56 -9.84
CA LEU A 117 -16.68 -0.38 -8.76
C LEU A 117 -17.90 0.05 -7.94
N ARG A 118 -18.83 -0.88 -7.70
CA ARG A 118 -19.91 -0.70 -6.72
C ARG A 118 -19.53 -1.42 -5.44
N PHE A 119 -19.32 -0.67 -4.37
CA PHE A 119 -19.04 -1.23 -3.05
C PHE A 119 -20.35 -1.46 -2.32
N GLU A 120 -20.85 -2.70 -2.34
CA GLU A 120 -22.03 -3.09 -1.56
C GLU A 120 -21.62 -3.39 -0.12
N ARG A 121 -22.34 -2.80 0.84
CA ARG A 121 -22.18 -3.13 2.24
C ARG A 121 -22.97 -4.41 2.50
N ILE A 122 -22.27 -5.51 2.79
CA ILE A 122 -22.91 -6.70 3.35
C ILE A 122 -23.27 -6.35 4.79
N THR A 123 -24.51 -5.90 4.98
CA THR A 123 -25.09 -5.84 6.32
C THR A 123 -25.26 -7.29 6.76
N ALA A 124 -24.57 -7.70 7.81
CA ALA A 124 -24.94 -8.92 8.52
C ALA A 124 -26.30 -8.61 9.16
N GLU A 125 -27.38 -8.82 8.41
CA GLU A 125 -28.70 -8.90 9.01
C GLU A 125 -28.59 -9.95 10.10
N ALA A 126 -28.89 -9.49 11.31
CA ALA A 126 -28.92 -10.31 12.49
C ALA A 126 -29.62 -11.62 12.13
N THR A 127 -28.97 -12.74 12.41
CA THR A 127 -29.63 -14.02 12.60
C THR A 127 -30.69 -13.78 13.67
N GLY A 128 -31.89 -13.37 13.23
CA GLY A 128 -33.07 -13.27 14.05
C GLY A 128 -33.39 -14.68 14.49
N PHE A 129 -32.95 -15.02 15.69
CA PHE A 129 -33.55 -16.13 16.40
C PHE A 129 -35.02 -15.78 16.59
N PRO A 130 -35.97 -16.61 16.12
CA PRO A 130 -37.36 -16.44 16.47
C PRO A 130 -37.48 -16.51 18.00
N SER A 131 -38.01 -15.45 18.61
CA SER A 131 -38.48 -15.49 19.99
C SER A 131 -39.79 -16.27 20.00
N ASP A 132 -39.71 -17.59 20.01
CA ASP A 132 -40.86 -18.43 20.37
C ASP A 132 -41.11 -18.25 21.87
N GLY A 133 -42.07 -17.39 22.21
CA GLY A 133 -42.52 -17.20 23.58
C GLY A 133 -43.40 -15.98 23.76
N ASP A 134 -44.67 -16.09 23.38
CA ASP A 134 -45.82 -15.92 24.30
C ASP A 134 -47.16 -16.15 23.57
N PRO A 135 -48.27 -16.47 24.27
CA PRO A 135 -48.45 -16.53 25.74
C PRO A 135 -48.74 -17.92 26.33
#